data_AF-A0A0F8X3K1-F1
#
_entry.id   AF-A0A0F8X3K1-F1
#
_cell.length_a   1.000
_cell.length_b   1.000
_cell.length_c   1.000
_cell.angle_alpha   90.00
_cell.angle_beta   90.00
_cell.angle_gamma   90.00
#
_symmetry.space_group_name_H-M   'P 1'
#
loop_
_entity.id
_entity.type
_entity.pdbx_description
1 polymer ?
#
loop_
_entity_poly.entity_id
_entity_poly.type
_entity_poly.pdbx_seq_one_letter_code
_entity_poly.pdbx_strand_id
1 'polypeptide(L)'
;MMIGIAESLIDSQGFDGRDMTYTFVRNYESEPFRGYGPGPPRIFRAIRAGAAWDTAAQQLYPGGSFGNGSAMRVAPIGVFYYDDMKMLTEVAHKSSEITHAHKLGKDGAALQAYAIALAANLDPQATLDRSEFLARLRDYADEAVYEKKLDGMKGLLAQPD
;
A
#
# COMPACT_ATOMS: atom_id res chain seq x y z
N MET A 1 -10.53 -5.46 -1.97
CA MET A 1 -9.34 -4.76 -2.48
C MET A 1 -8.05 -5.57 -2.31
N MET A 2 -7.68 -6.02 -1.11
CA MET A 2 -6.46 -6.84 -0.94
C MET A 2 -6.47 -8.12 -1.80
N ILE A 3 -7.58 -8.88 -1.79
CA ILE A 3 -7.75 -10.07 -2.64
C ILE A 3 -7.50 -9.73 -4.12
N GLY A 4 -8.05 -8.62 -4.61
CA GLY A 4 -7.85 -8.15 -5.99
C GLY A 4 -6.40 -7.79 -6.34
N ILE A 5 -5.56 -7.40 -5.37
CA ILE A 5 -4.12 -7.25 -5.63
C ILE A 5 -3.49 -8.62 -5.86
N ALA A 6 -3.80 -9.61 -5.02
CA ALA A 6 -3.26 -10.95 -5.17
C ALA A 6 -3.69 -11.59 -6.49
N GLU A 7 -4.99 -11.50 -6.85
CA GLU A 7 -5.52 -11.98 -8.13
C GLU A 7 -4.77 -11.38 -9.31
N SER A 8 -4.64 -10.05 -9.34
CA SER A 8 -3.96 -9.34 -10.43
C SER A 8 -2.47 -9.69 -10.56
N LEU A 9 -1.76 -9.78 -9.43
CA LEU A 9 -0.34 -10.17 -9.42
C LEU A 9 -0.14 -11.60 -9.95
N ILE A 10 -1.05 -12.52 -9.60
CA ILE A 10 -1.00 -13.92 -10.07
C ILE A 10 -1.28 -13.98 -11.57
N ASP A 11 -2.38 -13.36 -12.02
CA ASP A 11 -2.82 -13.41 -13.41
C ASP A 11 -1.82 -12.72 -14.36
N SER A 12 -1.20 -11.64 -13.90
CA SER A 12 -0.25 -10.83 -14.68
C SER A 12 1.21 -11.26 -14.48
N GLN A 13 1.49 -12.23 -13.60
CA GLN A 13 2.85 -12.65 -13.21
C GLN A 13 3.74 -11.47 -12.75
N GLY A 14 3.14 -10.52 -12.04
CA GLY A 14 3.76 -9.25 -11.67
C GLY A 14 2.75 -8.11 -11.70
N PHE A 15 3.23 -6.87 -11.63
CA PHE A 15 2.36 -5.70 -11.66
C PHE A 15 1.93 -5.31 -13.08
N ASP A 16 0.63 -5.43 -13.36
CA ASP A 16 -0.05 -4.72 -14.46
C ASP A 16 -1.05 -3.72 -13.87
N GLY A 17 -0.77 -2.42 -14.04
CA GLY A 17 -1.60 -1.37 -13.47
C GLY A 17 -3.01 -1.29 -14.07
N ARG A 18 -3.17 -1.69 -15.33
CA ARG A 18 -4.48 -1.71 -15.99
C ARG A 18 -5.29 -2.90 -15.47
N ASP A 19 -4.71 -4.10 -15.43
CA ASP A 19 -5.40 -5.27 -14.89
C ASP A 19 -5.82 -5.03 -13.44
N MET A 20 -4.89 -4.61 -12.57
CA MET A 20 -5.17 -4.35 -11.15
C MET A 20 -6.28 -3.32 -10.96
N THR A 21 -6.26 -2.26 -11.78
CA THR A 21 -7.34 -1.26 -11.78
C THR A 21 -8.68 -1.89 -12.12
N TYR A 22 -8.78 -2.64 -13.22
CA TYR A 22 -10.06 -3.24 -13.60
C TYR A 22 -10.49 -4.34 -12.63
N THR A 23 -9.56 -5.04 -11.98
CA THR A 23 -9.86 -5.96 -10.88
C THR A 23 -10.48 -5.21 -9.69
N PHE A 24 -9.97 -4.03 -9.31
CA PHE A 24 -10.60 -3.21 -8.28
C PHE A 24 -12.00 -2.72 -8.67
N VAL A 25 -12.17 -2.28 -9.92
CA VAL A 25 -13.45 -1.83 -10.45
C VAL A 25 -14.48 -2.97 -10.40
N ARG A 26 -14.14 -4.16 -10.91
CA ARG A 26 -15.01 -5.35 -10.87
C ARG A 26 -15.38 -5.74 -9.43
N ASN A 27 -14.39 -5.77 -8.55
CA ASN A 27 -14.61 -6.12 -7.14
C ASN A 27 -15.54 -5.13 -6.44
N TYR A 28 -15.39 -3.83 -6.70
CA TYR A 28 -16.32 -2.81 -6.19
C TYR A 28 -17.73 -2.95 -6.77
N GLU A 29 -17.87 -3.12 -8.08
CA GLU A 29 -19.16 -3.24 -8.75
C GLU A 29 -19.95 -4.47 -8.29
N SER A 30 -19.26 -5.58 -8.00
CA SER A 30 -19.89 -6.80 -7.49
C SER A 30 -20.41 -6.66 -6.05
N GLU A 31 -19.69 -5.93 -5.20
CA GLU A 31 -19.99 -5.82 -3.77
C GLU A 31 -19.77 -4.38 -3.24
N PRO A 32 -20.55 -3.38 -3.70
CA PRO A 32 -20.32 -1.98 -3.37
C PRO A 32 -20.57 -1.64 -1.88
N PHE A 33 -21.23 -2.56 -1.15
CA PHE A 33 -21.61 -2.42 0.26
C PHE A 33 -20.49 -2.77 1.27
N ARG A 34 -19.29 -3.15 0.81
CA ARG A 34 -18.16 -3.58 1.68
C ARG A 34 -17.44 -2.45 2.44
N GLY A 35 -18.09 -1.30 2.62
CA GLY A 35 -17.55 -0.20 3.44
C GLY A 35 -16.48 0.66 2.76
N TYR A 36 -16.54 0.80 1.42
CA TYR A 36 -15.63 1.68 0.69
C TYR A 36 -15.78 3.14 1.13
N GLY A 37 -14.64 3.82 1.31
CA GLY A 37 -14.64 5.28 1.43
C GLY A 37 -15.21 5.96 0.19
N PRO A 38 -15.54 7.27 0.26
CA PRO A 38 -16.20 7.97 -0.85
C PRO A 38 -15.32 8.15 -2.10
N GLY A 39 -14.00 7.94 -1.97
CA GLY A 39 -13.03 8.16 -3.04
C GLY A 39 -13.05 7.09 -4.14
N PRO A 40 -12.73 5.81 -3.82
CA PRO A 40 -12.66 4.75 -4.81
C PRO A 40 -13.89 4.65 -5.73
N PRO A 41 -15.14 4.70 -5.25
CA PRO A 41 -16.32 4.70 -6.14
C PRO A 41 -16.31 5.79 -7.21
N ARG A 42 -15.87 7.00 -6.87
CA ARG A 42 -15.80 8.13 -7.81
C ARG A 42 -14.69 7.93 -8.84
N ILE A 43 -13.55 7.41 -8.39
CA ILE A 43 -12.39 7.12 -9.24
C ILE A 43 -12.72 6.01 -10.24
N PHE A 44 -13.33 4.91 -9.77
CA PHE A 44 -13.75 3.80 -10.63
C PHE A 44 -14.76 4.23 -11.70
N ARG A 45 -15.71 5.08 -11.34
CA ARG A 45 -16.65 5.68 -12.30
C ARG A 45 -15.95 6.55 -13.35
N ALA A 46 -14.95 7.35 -12.95
CA ALA A 46 -14.18 8.15 -13.89
C ALA A 46 -13.38 7.27 -14.87
N ILE A 47 -12.76 6.20 -14.36
CA ILE A 47 -12.04 5.21 -15.19
C ILE A 47 -12.99 4.50 -16.15
N ARG A 48 -14.18 4.11 -15.70
CA ARG A 48 -15.25 3.57 -16.57
C ARG A 48 -15.69 4.56 -17.64
N ALA A 49 -15.64 5.85 -17.36
CA ALA A 49 -15.94 6.93 -18.31
C ALA A 49 -14.75 7.28 -19.25
N GLY A 50 -13.63 6.56 -19.16
CA GLY A 50 -12.47 6.72 -20.05
C GLY A 50 -11.31 7.50 -19.48
N ALA A 51 -11.33 7.90 -18.21
CA ALA A 51 -10.16 8.48 -17.56
C ALA A 51 -9.02 7.44 -17.47
N ALA A 52 -7.78 7.90 -17.64
CA ALA A 52 -6.61 7.03 -17.49
C ALA A 52 -6.45 6.60 -16.02
N TRP A 53 -6.12 5.32 -15.81
CA TRP A 53 -6.13 4.69 -14.48
C TRP A 53 -5.09 5.29 -13.52
N ASP A 54 -3.97 5.76 -14.08
CA ASP A 54 -2.80 6.31 -13.39
C ASP A 54 -2.96 7.79 -12.98
N THR A 55 -3.94 8.49 -13.55
CA THR A 55 -4.17 9.92 -13.29
C THR A 55 -5.54 10.22 -12.68
N ALA A 56 -6.52 9.32 -12.80
CA ALA A 56 -7.88 9.52 -12.31
C ALA A 56 -7.96 9.87 -10.80
N ALA A 57 -7.12 9.27 -9.97
CA ALA A 57 -7.11 9.55 -8.52
C ALA A 57 -6.66 10.98 -8.17
N GLN A 58 -5.85 11.61 -9.03
CA GLN A 58 -5.33 12.97 -8.81
C GLN A 58 -6.42 14.03 -8.98
N GLN A 59 -7.46 13.72 -9.74
CA GLN A 59 -8.54 14.66 -10.06
C GLN A 59 -9.56 14.82 -8.92
N LEU A 60 -9.57 13.90 -7.95
CA LEU A 60 -10.60 13.87 -6.91
C LEU A 60 -10.29 14.76 -5.71
N TYR A 61 -9.02 14.83 -5.30
CA TYR A 61 -8.55 15.62 -4.18
C TYR A 61 -7.35 16.45 -4.62
N PRO A 62 -7.22 17.72 -4.24
CA PRO A 62 -6.00 18.49 -4.46
C PRO A 62 -4.80 17.74 -3.85
N GLY A 63 -3.85 17.33 -4.69
CA GLY A 63 -2.70 16.52 -4.26
C GLY A 63 -2.98 15.04 -3.98
N GLY A 64 -4.22 14.56 -4.15
CA GLY A 64 -4.60 13.16 -3.94
C GLY A 64 -5.02 12.79 -2.50
N SER A 65 -5.58 11.59 -2.32
CA SER A 65 -5.92 11.06 -0.99
C SER A 65 -4.67 10.57 -0.24
N PHE A 66 -4.46 11.04 0.99
CA PHE A 66 -3.47 10.51 1.93
C PHE A 66 -4.05 9.47 2.92
N GLY A 67 -5.27 8.99 2.68
CA GLY A 67 -5.89 7.96 3.50
C GLY A 67 -5.15 6.61 3.47
N ASN A 68 -5.40 5.76 4.47
CA ASN A 68 -4.73 4.46 4.61
C ASN A 68 -5.22 3.37 3.64
N GLY A 69 -6.17 3.68 2.75
CA GLY A 69 -6.83 2.69 1.90
C GLY A 69 -5.91 2.00 0.88
N SER A 70 -4.74 2.58 0.62
CA SER A 70 -3.65 1.95 -0.14
C SER A 70 -2.84 0.98 0.73
N ALA A 71 -2.38 1.45 1.90
CA ALA A 71 -1.62 0.62 2.84
C ALA A 71 -2.42 -0.59 3.35
N MET A 72 -3.72 -0.45 3.62
CA MET A 72 -4.55 -1.53 4.14
C MET A 72 -4.68 -2.75 3.19
N ARG A 73 -4.37 -2.57 1.90
CA ARG A 73 -4.48 -3.63 0.89
C ARG A 73 -3.14 -4.18 0.42
N VAL A 74 -2.01 -3.60 0.85
CA VAL A 74 -0.71 -3.77 0.20
C VAL A 74 -0.01 -5.11 0.48
N ALA A 75 -0.54 -5.93 1.40
CA ALA A 75 0.14 -7.14 1.85
C ALA A 75 0.60 -8.10 0.74
N PRO A 76 -0.19 -8.40 -0.31
CA PRO A 76 0.27 -9.27 -1.39
C PRO A 76 1.51 -8.73 -2.13
N ILE A 77 1.66 -7.40 -2.25
CA ILE A 77 2.86 -6.79 -2.86
C ILE A 77 4.07 -7.01 -1.96
N GLY A 78 3.92 -6.82 -0.65
CA GLY A 78 5.00 -7.03 0.32
C GLY A 78 5.47 -8.49 0.37
N VAL A 79 4.56 -9.45 0.19
CA VAL A 79 4.91 -10.87 0.10
C VAL A 79 5.49 -11.24 -1.26
N PHE A 80 4.95 -10.71 -2.37
CA PHE A 80 5.38 -11.10 -3.72
C PHE A 80 6.77 -10.55 -4.07
N TYR A 81 7.13 -9.36 -3.58
CA TYR A 81 8.42 -8.71 -3.82
C TYR A 81 9.28 -8.68 -2.53
N TYR A 82 9.12 -9.67 -1.65
CA TYR A 82 9.76 -9.67 -0.33
C TYR A 82 11.30 -9.68 -0.37
N ASP A 83 11.89 -10.07 -1.51
CA ASP A 83 13.32 -10.17 -1.77
C ASP A 83 13.84 -9.11 -2.75
N ASP A 84 12.98 -8.25 -3.29
CA ASP A 84 13.32 -7.12 -4.17
C ASP A 84 12.68 -5.81 -3.69
N MET A 85 13.38 -5.11 -2.79
CA MET A 85 12.91 -3.87 -2.18
C MET A 85 12.65 -2.76 -3.21
N LYS A 86 13.43 -2.72 -4.31
CA LYS A 86 13.27 -1.70 -5.34
C LYS A 86 11.94 -1.91 -6.07
N MET A 87 11.67 -3.13 -6.51
CA MET A 87 10.40 -3.48 -7.13
C MET A 87 9.24 -3.34 -6.16
N LEU A 88 9.42 -3.71 -4.89
CA LEU A 88 8.42 -3.52 -3.84
C LEU A 88 8.00 -2.06 -3.72
N THR A 89 8.94 -1.12 -3.60
CA THR A 89 8.63 0.32 -3.52
C THR A 89 7.91 0.78 -4.79
N GLU A 90 8.43 0.43 -5.96
CA GLU A 90 7.88 0.83 -7.25
C GLU A 90 6.42 0.35 -7.43
N VAL A 91 6.17 -0.93 -7.15
CA VAL A 91 4.84 -1.53 -7.29
C VAL A 91 3.87 -1.04 -6.22
N ALA A 92 4.33 -0.86 -4.98
CA ALA A 92 3.50 -0.26 -3.93
C ALA A 92 3.05 1.16 -4.31
N HIS A 93 3.94 1.98 -4.87
CA HIS A 93 3.60 3.32 -5.36
C HIS A 93 2.60 3.27 -6.51
N LYS A 94 2.84 2.46 -7.56
CA LYS A 94 1.93 2.35 -8.70
C LYS A 94 0.55 1.79 -8.31
N SER A 95 0.51 0.77 -7.44
CA SER A 95 -0.75 0.23 -6.86
C SER A 95 -1.49 1.28 -6.04
N SER A 96 -0.75 2.14 -5.32
CA SER A 96 -1.32 3.24 -4.57
C SER A 96 -1.97 4.27 -5.47
N GLU A 97 -1.30 4.68 -6.55
CA GLU A 97 -1.74 5.72 -7.49
C GLU A 97 -3.13 5.49 -8.07
N ILE A 98 -3.54 4.23 -8.21
CA ILE A 98 -4.90 3.85 -8.65
C ILE A 98 -5.99 4.55 -7.81
N THR A 99 -5.76 4.77 -6.50
CA THR A 99 -6.77 5.42 -5.62
C THR A 99 -6.23 6.48 -4.65
N HIS A 100 -4.91 6.51 -4.41
CA HIS A 100 -4.20 7.34 -3.45
C HIS A 100 -2.93 7.88 -4.12
N ALA A 101 -3.08 8.98 -4.85
CA ALA A 101 -1.97 9.63 -5.57
C ALA A 101 -1.09 10.53 -4.68
N HIS A 102 -1.55 10.88 -3.47
CA HIS A 102 -0.77 11.72 -2.56
C HIS A 102 0.50 11.03 -2.11
N LYS A 103 1.62 11.76 -2.02
CA LYS A 103 2.92 11.22 -1.60
C LYS A 103 2.82 10.40 -0.31
N LEU A 104 2.25 10.97 0.76
CA LEU A 104 1.95 10.22 2.00
C LEU A 104 1.14 8.93 1.77
N GLY A 105 0.13 8.93 0.89
CA GLY A 105 -0.63 7.70 0.60
C GLY A 105 0.23 6.61 -0.03
N LYS A 106 1.15 7.00 -0.93
CA LYS A 106 2.10 6.10 -1.62
C LYS A 106 3.17 5.59 -0.67
N ASP A 107 3.84 6.50 0.04
CA ASP A 107 4.93 6.17 0.95
C ASP A 107 4.42 5.34 2.14
N GLY A 108 3.21 5.63 2.65
CA GLY A 108 2.59 4.82 3.68
C GLY A 108 2.27 3.38 3.22
N ALA A 109 1.88 3.20 1.95
CA ALA A 109 1.70 1.86 1.39
C ALA A 109 3.03 1.14 1.19
N ALA A 110 4.05 1.83 0.68
CA ALA A 110 5.39 1.28 0.51
C ALA A 110 6.03 0.91 1.85
N LEU A 111 5.90 1.75 2.89
CA LEU A 111 6.38 1.47 4.24
C LEU A 111 5.70 0.24 4.85
N GLN A 112 4.38 0.10 4.66
CA GLN A 112 3.65 -1.08 5.12
C GLN A 112 4.04 -2.34 4.34
N ALA A 113 4.24 -2.25 3.02
CA ALA A 113 4.73 -3.36 2.21
C ALA A 113 6.14 -3.78 2.65
N TYR A 114 7.02 -2.82 2.92
CA TYR A 114 8.37 -3.07 3.40
C TYR A 114 8.35 -3.76 4.77
N ALA A 115 7.51 -3.32 5.71
CA ALA A 115 7.32 -4.01 6.99
C ALA A 115 6.93 -5.49 6.82
N ILE A 116 6.05 -5.78 5.86
CA ILE A 116 5.61 -7.14 5.55
C ILE A 116 6.74 -7.96 4.93
N ALA A 117 7.51 -7.37 4.02
CA ALA A 117 8.68 -8.01 3.43
C ALA A 117 9.78 -8.31 4.46
N LEU A 118 10.02 -7.38 5.41
CA LEU A 118 10.90 -7.62 6.54
C LEU A 118 10.45 -8.82 7.34
N ALA A 119 9.17 -8.86 7.73
CA ALA A 119 8.61 -9.95 8.51
C ALA A 119 8.65 -11.29 7.76
N ALA A 120 8.41 -11.30 6.45
CA ALA A 120 8.45 -12.50 5.61
C ALA A 120 9.87 -13.11 5.49
N ASN A 121 10.92 -12.30 5.68
CA ASN A 121 12.31 -12.74 5.68
C ASN A 121 12.83 -13.22 7.05
N LEU A 122 12.03 -13.11 8.12
CA LEU A 122 12.45 -13.55 9.45
C LEU A 122 12.31 -15.07 9.61
N ASP A 123 13.19 -15.64 10.43
CA ASP A 123 12.99 -17.00 10.94
C ASP A 123 11.78 -17.01 11.89
N PRO A 124 10.71 -17.78 11.59
CA PRO A 124 9.53 -17.86 12.43
C PRO A 124 9.80 -18.45 13.83
N GLN A 125 10.94 -19.09 14.05
CA GLN A 125 11.36 -19.61 15.36
C GLN A 125 12.20 -18.59 16.16
N ALA A 126 12.68 -17.52 15.52
CA ALA A 126 13.46 -16.49 16.18
C ALA A 126 12.56 -15.42 16.81
N THR A 127 12.98 -14.88 17.95
CA THR A 127 12.32 -13.72 18.55
C THR A 127 12.55 -12.49 17.68
N LEU A 128 11.48 -11.74 17.39
CA LEU A 128 11.57 -10.47 16.67
C LEU A 128 12.37 -9.44 17.48
N ASP A 129 13.49 -8.98 16.92
CA ASP A 129 14.16 -7.77 17.42
C ASP A 129 13.34 -6.54 17.04
N ARG A 130 12.51 -6.09 17.98
CA ARG A 130 11.63 -4.92 17.83
C ARG A 130 12.41 -3.64 17.54
N SER A 131 13.61 -3.49 18.11
CA SER A 131 14.41 -2.27 17.96
C SER A 131 15.00 -2.19 16.57
N GLU A 132 15.56 -3.31 16.10
CA GLU A 132 16.09 -3.41 14.74
C GLU A 132 15.00 -3.29 13.69
N PHE A 133 13.85 -3.95 13.90
CA PHE A 133 12.71 -3.85 12.97
C PHE A 133 12.22 -2.41 12.81
N LEU A 134 12.08 -1.67 13.92
CA LEU A 134 11.70 -0.25 13.87
C LEU A 134 12.79 0.64 13.27
N ALA A 135 14.07 0.36 13.54
CA ALA A 135 15.18 1.10 12.95
C ALA A 135 15.17 0.96 11.41
N ARG A 136 15.02 -0.26 10.90
CA ARG A 136 14.91 -0.50 9.46
C ARG A 136 13.71 0.20 8.83
N LEU A 137 12.56 0.22 9.50
CA LEU A 137 11.39 0.97 9.03
C LEU A 137 11.63 2.47 8.99
N ARG A 138 12.34 3.01 9.99
CA ARG A 138 12.70 4.43 10.04
C ARG A 138 13.64 4.78 8.89
N ASP A 139 14.69 3.99 8.68
CA ASP A 139 15.68 4.22 7.62
C ASP A 139 15.08 4.12 6.21
N TYR A 140 13.98 3.39 6.07
CA TYR A 140 13.22 3.27 4.82
C TYR A 140 12.24 4.43 4.59
N ALA A 141 11.79 5.11 5.64
CA ALA A 141 10.77 6.14 5.53
C ALA A 141 11.33 7.41 4.86
N ASP A 142 10.67 7.86 3.79
CA ASP A 142 11.10 9.06 3.03
C ASP A 142 10.43 10.35 3.52
N GLU A 143 9.43 10.24 4.40
CA GLU A 143 8.64 11.39 4.89
C GLU A 143 8.80 11.58 6.39
N ALA A 144 9.16 12.80 6.78
CA ALA A 144 9.42 13.18 8.18
C ALA A 144 8.24 12.87 9.12
N VAL A 145 7.01 12.84 8.61
CA VAL A 145 5.84 12.44 9.41
C VAL A 145 5.91 10.97 9.81
N TYR A 146 6.38 10.07 8.95
CA TYR A 146 6.54 8.65 9.26
C TYR A 146 7.71 8.42 10.21
N GLU A 147 8.85 9.06 9.96
CA GLU A 147 10.01 9.02 10.87
C GLU A 147 9.61 9.42 12.29
N LYS A 148 8.95 10.58 12.45
CA LYS A 148 8.49 11.08 13.75
C LYS A 148 7.54 10.12 14.46
N LYS A 149 6.68 9.41 13.71
CA LYS A 149 5.74 8.43 14.28
C LYS A 149 6.44 7.15 14.71
N LEU A 150 7.36 6.64 13.89
CA LEU A 150 8.18 5.47 14.21
C LEU A 150 9.06 5.74 15.45
N ASP A 151 9.60 6.94 15.58
CA ASP A 151 10.34 7.37 16.77
C ASP A 151 9.48 7.38 18.03
N GLY A 152 8.25 7.86 17.90
CA GLY A 152 7.26 7.79 18.98
C GLY A 152 6.97 6.35 19.41
N MET A 153 6.88 5.41 18.46
CA MET A 153 6.66 3.99 18.75
C MET A 153 7.83 3.38 19.53
N LYS A 154 9.08 3.73 19.17
CA LYS A 154 10.28 3.28 19.90
C LYS A 154 10.24 3.71 21.36
N GLY A 155 9.76 4.92 21.64
CA GLY A 155 9.59 5.43 23.00
C GLY A 155 8.51 4.71 23.81
N LEU A 156 7.44 4.23 23.16
CA LEU A 156 6.37 3.46 23.81
C LEU A 156 6.80 2.03 24.11
N LEU A 157 7.48 1.37 23.16
CA LEU A 157 7.92 -0.03 23.31
C LEU A 157 9.11 -0.23 24.26
N ALA A 158 9.75 0.86 24.69
CA ALA A 158 10.80 0.85 25.70
C ALA A 158 10.25 0.89 27.14
N GLN A 159 8.94 1.07 27.33
CA GLN A 159 8.31 1.02 28.65
C GLN A 159 8.02 -0.45 29.02
N PRO A 160 8.37 -0.90 30.23
CA PRO A 160 7.93 -2.21 30.71
C PRO A 160 6.39 -2.22 30.86
N ASP A 161 5.79 -3.39 30.56
CA ASP A 161 4.36 -3.65 30.75
C ASP A 161 3.92 -3.48 32.22
#